data_AF-E1QUX3-F1
#
_entry.id   AF-E1QUX3-F1
#
_cell.length_a   1.000
_cell.length_b   1.000
_cell.length_c   1.000
_cell.angle_alpha   90.00
_cell.angle_beta   90.00
_cell.angle_gamma   90.00
#
_symmetry.space_group_name_H-M   'P 1'
#
loop_
_entity.id
_entity.type
_entity.pdbx_description
1 polymer ?
#
loop_
_entity_poly.entity_id
_entity_poly.type
_entity_poly.pdbx_seq_one_letter_code
_entity_poly.pdbx_strand_id
1 'polypeptide(L)'
;MIRSKVLIVGDGAREHALAVRLSLSVHEPRVSALVAHENPGIKRVVERTGGELVRSRLDPSGLVKAIDRVNPDIVVIGPEEPQFAGVADKAIELGIPTFGVPRSLAIIEQSKAFARALMWRHRIPGRIAFRAFRDIDEALRYVSNAGSVAIKPARQSGGKGVRVFWDRQAYLKDGVNKAKMSQVIAASSDVKAYGDIDDLIVVEEAVTGVEYTVQVISDGRSIIALPPIQDHPHVFDHDIGPECGGMGAIVGPGPSLPFITQEEYEESIEIVRKTLDALQHEVGLRYVGVLSGQFMLTTYGPTLIEYYSRFGDPEVLNALAMLDGDLLEIIEAAVEGKLSSVKYSFKEGVVAISKAVAPLGYPHNRDLARGRSITIDMGEIGRLGCEVYFGSVTEEGGTYRTLGSRAVEVLAVGNTYEETHERVENCIANIKSPDWQLIHRRDIGSRELLERRMREAERVRTVYRWRRSHGLGRVRIDWVPGGEVTIYDYT
;
A
#
# COMPACT_ATOMS: atom_id res chain seq x y z
N MET A 1 27.97 8.03 13.94
CA MET A 1 27.79 6.72 14.61
C MET A 1 26.36 6.32 14.28
N ILE A 2 26.15 5.12 13.77
CA ILE A 2 24.80 4.68 13.40
C ILE A 2 23.95 4.58 14.66
N ARG A 3 22.74 5.15 14.59
CA ARG A 3 21.74 5.09 15.65
C ARG A 3 21.37 3.64 15.95
N SER A 4 21.46 3.24 17.22
CA SER A 4 21.35 1.83 17.63
C SER A 4 20.09 1.51 18.41
N LYS A 5 19.30 2.51 18.82
CA LYS A 5 17.97 2.31 19.43
C LYS A 5 16.87 2.74 18.47
N VAL A 6 16.17 1.76 17.90
CA VAL A 6 15.09 2.01 16.94
C VAL A 6 13.74 1.81 17.63
N LEU A 7 12.83 2.77 17.51
CA LEU A 7 11.43 2.61 17.91
C LEU A 7 10.54 2.52 16.67
N ILE A 8 9.93 1.35 16.46
CA ILE A 8 8.93 1.14 15.40
C ILE A 8 7.55 1.52 15.95
N VAL A 9 6.73 2.23 15.17
CA VAL A 9 5.33 2.52 15.49
C VAL A 9 4.43 1.70 14.58
N GLY A 10 3.58 0.85 15.17
CA GLY A 10 2.63 -0.01 14.46
C GLY A 10 2.81 -1.49 14.80
N ASP A 11 1.81 -2.29 14.44
CA ASP A 11 1.64 -3.66 14.91
C ASP A 11 1.12 -4.64 13.84
N GLY A 12 1.21 -4.27 12.57
CA GLY A 12 0.85 -5.13 11.43
C GLY A 12 2.01 -6.00 10.91
N ALA A 13 1.74 -6.70 9.79
CA ALA A 13 2.73 -7.55 9.13
C ALA A 13 3.88 -6.72 8.53
N ARG A 14 3.57 -5.54 7.99
CA ARG A 14 4.58 -4.54 7.60
C ARG A 14 5.54 -4.19 8.73
N GLU A 15 5.03 -3.87 9.92
CA GLU A 15 5.90 -3.50 11.04
C GLU A 15 6.70 -4.69 11.56
N HIS A 16 6.14 -5.89 11.51
CA HIS A 16 6.90 -7.10 11.78
C HIS A 16 8.03 -7.32 10.74
N ALA A 17 7.79 -7.09 9.45
CA ALA A 17 8.81 -7.17 8.41
C ALA A 17 9.92 -6.13 8.60
N LEU A 18 9.55 -4.89 8.95
CA LEU A 18 10.51 -3.84 9.30
C LEU A 18 11.35 -4.25 10.52
N ALA A 19 10.72 -4.76 11.58
CA ALA A 19 11.41 -5.21 12.79
C ALA A 19 12.41 -6.32 12.49
N VAL A 20 11.99 -7.36 11.75
CA VAL A 20 12.87 -8.44 11.31
C VAL A 20 14.04 -7.88 10.53
N ARG A 21 13.80 -7.06 9.50
CA ARG A 21 14.86 -6.56 8.64
C ARG A 21 15.85 -5.64 9.35
N LEU A 22 15.38 -4.81 10.28
CA LEU A 22 16.22 -3.97 11.15
C LEU A 22 17.07 -4.81 12.09
N SER A 23 16.52 -5.89 12.66
CA SER A 23 17.27 -6.78 13.54
C SER A 23 18.34 -7.63 12.83
N LEU A 24 18.33 -7.67 11.49
CA LEU A 24 19.37 -8.29 10.67
C LEU A 24 20.51 -7.32 10.29
N SER A 25 20.45 -6.06 10.75
CA SER A 25 21.51 -5.08 10.51
C SER A 25 22.81 -5.52 11.17
N VAL A 26 23.93 -5.24 10.50
CA VAL A 26 25.28 -5.54 11.02
C VAL A 26 25.65 -4.69 12.24
N HIS A 27 24.87 -3.65 12.52
CA HIS A 27 25.05 -2.75 13.66
C HIS A 27 24.30 -3.22 14.92
N GLU A 28 23.62 -4.37 14.85
CA GLU A 28 22.92 -5.01 15.97
C GLU A 28 22.03 -4.05 16.78
N PRO A 29 21.09 -3.34 16.15
CA PRO A 29 20.27 -2.35 16.84
C PRO A 29 19.35 -3.01 17.86
N ARG A 30 19.11 -2.29 18.96
CA ARG A 30 18.00 -2.55 19.88
C ARG A 30 16.70 -2.09 19.26
N VAL A 31 15.88 -3.05 18.82
CA VAL A 31 14.58 -2.76 18.20
C VAL A 31 13.49 -2.79 19.29
N SER A 32 12.84 -1.65 19.48
CA SER A 32 11.68 -1.47 20.35
C SER A 32 10.45 -1.15 19.51
N ALA A 33 9.25 -1.34 20.06
CA ALA A 33 8.03 -1.08 19.32
C ALA A 33 6.91 -0.48 20.17
N LEU A 34 6.23 0.53 19.62
CA LEU A 34 4.97 1.06 20.11
C LEU A 34 3.81 0.38 19.36
N VAL A 35 2.98 -0.35 20.11
CA VAL A 35 1.93 -1.22 19.55
C VAL A 35 0.59 -0.98 20.24
N ALA A 36 -0.53 -1.10 19.51
CA ALA A 36 -1.87 -1.11 20.11
C ALA A 36 -2.23 -2.51 20.64
N HIS A 37 -1.78 -3.55 19.94
CA HIS A 37 -1.90 -4.94 20.35
C HIS A 37 -0.55 -5.67 20.30
N GLU A 38 -0.42 -6.73 21.10
CA GLU A 38 0.83 -7.49 21.18
C GLU A 38 0.95 -8.45 19.99
N ASN A 39 1.55 -7.96 18.90
CA ASN A 39 1.89 -8.78 17.75
C ASN A 39 3.01 -9.79 18.14
N PRO A 40 2.77 -11.11 18.02
CA PRO A 40 3.73 -12.13 18.47
C PRO A 40 5.08 -12.09 17.75
N GLY A 41 5.07 -11.73 16.46
CA GLY A 41 6.27 -11.61 15.65
C GLY A 41 7.15 -10.44 16.09
N ILE A 42 6.55 -9.26 16.23
CA ILE A 42 7.24 -8.06 16.71
C ILE A 42 7.81 -8.30 18.11
N LYS A 43 7.01 -8.89 19.02
CA LYS A 43 7.45 -9.22 20.38
C LYS A 43 8.73 -10.05 20.38
N ARG A 44 8.80 -11.11 19.56
CA ARG A 44 10.00 -11.97 19.46
C ARG A 44 11.23 -11.20 19.01
N VAL A 45 11.08 -10.29 18.05
CA VAL A 45 12.19 -9.45 17.59
C VAL A 45 12.65 -8.50 18.69
N VAL A 46 11.71 -7.86 19.38
CA VAL A 46 11.99 -6.95 20.50
C VAL A 46 12.75 -7.68 21.61
N GLU A 47 12.29 -8.87 22.02
CA GLU A 47 12.94 -9.70 23.03
C GLU A 47 14.35 -10.11 22.58
N ARG A 48 14.51 -10.56 21.32
CA ARG A 48 15.80 -10.98 20.76
C ARG A 48 16.84 -9.86 20.72
N THR A 49 16.41 -8.63 20.45
CA THR A 49 17.31 -7.46 20.35
C THR A 49 17.47 -6.71 21.67
N GLY A 50 16.84 -7.18 22.75
CA GLY A 50 16.88 -6.54 24.07
C GLY A 50 16.17 -5.18 24.11
N GLY A 51 15.18 -4.98 23.23
CA GLY A 51 14.35 -3.78 23.20
C GLY A 51 13.15 -3.86 24.15
N GLU A 52 12.25 -2.90 24.02
CA GLU A 52 11.04 -2.84 24.85
C GLU A 52 9.77 -2.74 23.99
N LEU A 53 8.76 -3.52 24.36
CA LEU A 53 7.44 -3.50 23.73
C LEU A 53 6.51 -2.61 24.55
N VAL A 54 6.15 -1.45 23.99
CA VAL A 54 5.31 -0.46 24.65
C VAL A 54 3.89 -0.55 24.11
N ARG A 55 2.97 -1.07 24.94
CA ARG A 55 1.55 -1.07 24.60
C ARG A 55 0.90 0.28 24.93
N SER A 56 0.42 0.98 23.91
CA SER A 56 -0.33 2.23 24.04
C SER A 56 -1.16 2.53 22.77
N ARG A 57 -1.78 3.71 22.71
CA ARG A 57 -2.41 4.20 21.48
C ARG A 57 -1.33 4.54 20.45
N LEU A 58 -1.61 4.33 19.17
CA LEU A 58 -0.72 4.74 18.07
C LEU A 58 -0.97 6.21 17.71
N ASP A 59 -0.83 7.09 18.69
CA ASP A 59 -1.08 8.53 18.59
C ASP A 59 0.06 9.32 19.26
N PRO A 60 0.10 10.66 19.17
CA PRO A 60 1.19 11.44 19.77
C PRO A 60 1.39 11.21 21.27
N SER A 61 0.31 10.91 22.01
CA SER A 61 0.40 10.66 23.45
C SER A 61 1.05 9.31 23.76
N GLY A 62 0.72 8.28 22.97
CA GLY A 62 1.36 6.97 23.07
C GLY A 62 2.82 7.01 22.63
N LEU A 63 3.15 7.84 21.64
CA LEU A 63 4.54 8.08 21.23
C LEU A 63 5.37 8.68 22.37
N VAL A 64 4.90 9.74 23.03
CA VAL A 64 5.61 10.34 24.17
C VAL A 64 5.88 9.29 25.25
N LYS A 65 4.87 8.49 25.61
CA LYS A 65 5.03 7.39 26.57
C LYS A 65 6.07 6.36 26.13
N ALA A 66 6.16 6.06 24.84
CA ALA A 66 7.16 5.14 24.32
C ALA A 66 8.57 5.75 24.34
N ILE A 67 8.70 7.03 23.97
CA ILE A 67 9.96 7.78 24.03
C ILE A 67 10.49 7.84 25.47
N ASP A 68 9.64 8.14 26.45
CA ASP A 68 10.03 8.24 27.86
C ASP A 68 10.59 6.90 28.41
N ARG A 69 10.11 5.77 27.90
CA ARG A 69 10.55 4.44 28.32
C ARG A 69 11.80 3.97 27.58
N VAL A 70 11.78 4.10 26.25
CA VAL A 70 12.78 3.50 25.35
C VAL A 70 14.00 4.41 25.17
N ASN A 71 13.79 5.73 25.21
CA ASN A 71 14.75 6.76 24.78
C ASN A 71 15.40 6.41 23.42
N PRO A 72 14.59 6.35 22.34
CA PRO A 72 15.06 5.91 21.03
C PRO A 72 15.93 6.96 20.34
N ASP A 73 16.89 6.49 19.55
CA ASP A 73 17.72 7.35 18.72
C ASP A 73 16.98 7.73 17.42
N ILE A 74 16.11 6.84 16.94
CA ILE A 74 15.33 7.01 15.71
C ILE A 74 13.93 6.38 15.84
N VAL A 75 12.93 7.06 15.26
CA VAL A 75 11.55 6.57 15.16
C VAL A 75 11.26 6.15 13.71
N VAL A 76 10.66 4.98 13.53
CA VAL A 76 10.21 4.45 12.22
C VAL A 76 8.71 4.24 12.29
N ILE A 77 7.94 4.97 11.48
CA ILE A 77 6.48 4.90 11.46
C ILE A 77 6.03 4.01 10.30
N GLY A 78 5.33 2.92 10.62
CA GLY A 78 4.83 1.98 9.61
C GLY A 78 3.46 2.38 9.04
N PRO A 79 2.40 2.53 9.85
CA PRO A 79 1.05 2.75 9.37
C PRO A 79 0.70 4.22 9.11
N GLU A 80 -0.34 4.40 8.31
CA GLU A 80 -0.85 5.67 7.83
C GLU A 80 -1.56 6.50 8.91
N GLU A 81 -2.41 5.88 9.74
CA GLU A 81 -3.21 6.61 10.74
C GLU A 81 -2.35 7.38 11.77
N PRO A 82 -1.22 6.84 12.29
CA PRO A 82 -0.30 7.61 13.12
C PRO A 82 0.28 8.85 12.42
N GLN A 83 0.54 8.77 11.11
CA GLN A 83 1.02 9.93 10.34
C GLN A 83 -0.08 11.00 10.23
N PHE A 84 -1.32 10.59 9.98
CA PHE A 84 -2.47 11.49 9.96
C PHE A 84 -2.74 12.14 11.33
N ALA A 85 -2.47 11.40 12.41
CA ALA A 85 -2.61 11.87 13.79
C ALA A 85 -1.46 12.76 14.28
N GLY A 86 -0.42 12.97 13.48
CA GLY A 86 0.73 13.82 13.82
C GLY A 86 1.77 13.17 14.72
N VAL A 87 1.92 11.84 14.67
CA VAL A 87 2.97 11.13 15.41
C VAL A 87 4.36 11.53 14.92
N ALA A 88 4.55 11.67 13.61
CA ALA A 88 5.81 12.16 13.04
C ALA A 88 6.12 13.59 13.50
N ASP A 89 5.13 14.48 13.46
CA ASP A 89 5.26 15.86 13.95
C ASP A 89 5.75 15.88 15.40
N LYS A 90 5.17 15.03 16.26
CA LYS A 90 5.55 14.98 17.67
C LYS A 90 6.97 14.45 17.90
N ALA A 91 7.39 13.43 17.16
CA ALA A 91 8.76 12.92 17.25
C ALA A 91 9.79 13.98 16.83
N ILE A 92 9.51 14.70 15.74
CA ILE A 92 10.35 15.79 15.22
C ILE A 92 10.42 16.97 16.21
N GLU A 93 9.29 17.35 16.81
CA GLU A 93 9.22 18.39 17.85
C GLU A 93 10.13 18.06 19.05
N LEU A 94 10.21 16.77 19.41
CA LEU A 94 11.08 16.26 20.48
C LEU A 94 12.55 16.10 20.05
N GLY A 95 12.90 16.47 18.82
CA GLY A 95 14.26 16.41 18.30
C GLY A 95 14.72 14.99 17.94
N ILE A 96 13.80 14.03 17.78
CA ILE A 96 14.14 12.65 17.43
C ILE A 96 14.08 12.47 15.92
N PRO A 97 15.18 12.02 15.27
CA PRO A 97 15.19 11.62 13.87
C PRO A 97 14.06 10.64 13.56
N THR A 98 13.30 10.93 12.51
CA THR A 98 12.06 10.22 12.21
C THR A 98 12.02 9.82 10.75
N PHE A 99 11.82 8.52 10.51
CA PHE A 99 11.50 7.95 9.21
C PHE A 99 9.98 7.73 9.13
N GLY A 100 9.31 8.61 8.40
CA GLY A 100 7.88 8.84 8.45
C GLY A 100 7.61 10.33 8.28
N VAL A 101 6.44 10.68 7.76
CA VAL A 101 6.16 12.04 7.33
C VAL A 101 5.16 12.76 8.25
N PRO A 102 5.37 14.06 8.53
CA PRO A 102 4.41 14.95 9.16
C PRO A 102 3.02 14.88 8.52
N ARG A 103 1.98 15.22 9.29
CA ARG A 103 0.59 15.25 8.79
C ARG A 103 0.44 16.08 7.51
N SER A 104 1.14 17.21 7.42
CA SER A 104 1.10 18.10 6.26
C SER A 104 1.63 17.47 4.97
N LEU A 105 2.50 16.46 5.06
CA LEU A 105 3.00 15.67 3.92
C LEU A 105 2.17 14.39 3.73
N ALA A 106 1.70 13.77 4.81
CA ALA A 106 0.82 12.58 4.79
C ALA A 106 -0.54 12.85 4.12
N ILE A 107 -0.91 14.13 3.95
CA ILE A 107 -2.14 14.56 3.24
C ILE A 107 -2.25 13.94 1.83
N ILE A 108 -1.12 13.61 1.20
CA ILE A 108 -1.08 12.96 -0.12
C ILE A 108 -1.75 11.58 -0.12
N GLU A 109 -1.68 10.84 1.00
CA GLU A 109 -2.44 9.60 1.19
C GLU A 109 -3.80 9.89 1.83
N GLN A 110 -3.84 10.78 2.83
CA GLN A 110 -5.07 11.07 3.59
C GLN A 110 -6.21 11.55 2.70
N SER A 111 -5.93 12.41 1.71
CA SER A 111 -6.92 13.00 0.81
C SER A 111 -6.65 12.67 -0.65
N LYS A 112 -7.47 11.77 -1.21
CA LYS A 112 -7.43 11.42 -2.64
C LYS A 112 -7.70 12.64 -3.52
N ALA A 113 -8.58 13.55 -3.08
CA ALA A 113 -8.87 14.80 -3.76
C ALA A 113 -7.63 15.72 -3.81
N PHE A 114 -6.91 15.85 -2.69
CA PHE A 114 -5.66 16.63 -2.63
C PHE A 114 -4.62 16.05 -3.59
N ALA A 115 -4.40 14.74 -3.57
CA ALA A 115 -3.44 14.07 -4.44
C ALA A 115 -3.73 14.32 -5.93
N ARG A 116 -4.99 14.17 -6.34
CA ARG A 116 -5.40 14.46 -7.72
C ARG A 116 -5.22 15.92 -8.08
N ALA A 117 -5.64 16.83 -7.20
CA ALA A 117 -5.51 18.27 -7.43
C ALA A 117 -4.03 18.68 -7.56
N LEU A 118 -3.13 18.13 -6.75
CA LEU A 118 -1.69 18.34 -6.84
C LEU A 118 -1.16 17.90 -8.22
N MET A 119 -1.51 16.69 -8.67
CA MET A 119 -1.10 16.20 -9.99
C MET A 119 -1.57 17.11 -11.13
N TRP A 120 -2.81 17.60 -11.07
CA TRP A 120 -3.35 18.50 -12.08
C TRP A 120 -2.70 19.89 -12.06
N ARG A 121 -2.50 20.48 -10.87
CA ARG A 121 -1.82 21.79 -10.74
C ARG A 121 -0.39 21.77 -11.28
N HIS A 122 0.34 20.69 -11.02
CA HIS A 122 1.76 20.55 -11.41
C HIS A 122 1.96 19.78 -12.72
N ARG A 123 0.88 19.49 -13.46
CA ARG A 123 0.91 18.76 -14.74
C ARG A 123 1.69 17.43 -14.65
N ILE A 124 1.53 16.71 -13.56
CA ILE A 124 2.20 15.43 -13.32
C ILE A 124 1.59 14.37 -14.27
N PRO A 125 2.39 13.63 -15.06
CA PRO A 125 1.89 12.58 -15.94
C PRO A 125 1.18 11.45 -15.19
N GLY A 126 0.46 10.59 -15.93
CA GLY A 126 -0.28 9.47 -15.33
C GLY A 126 -1.49 9.87 -14.46
N ARG A 127 -1.86 11.16 -14.46
CA ARG A 127 -3.09 11.67 -13.84
C ARG A 127 -4.32 11.21 -14.61
N ILE A 128 -5.45 11.09 -13.92
CA ILE A 128 -6.77 10.80 -14.51
C ILE A 128 -7.73 11.95 -14.23
N ALA A 129 -8.77 12.06 -15.07
CA ALA A 129 -9.84 13.03 -14.84
C ALA A 129 -10.57 12.69 -13.53
N PHE A 130 -10.86 13.71 -12.73
CA PHE A 130 -11.55 13.55 -11.47
C PHE A 130 -12.38 14.78 -11.12
N ARG A 131 -13.36 14.58 -10.24
CA ARG A 131 -14.06 15.65 -9.54
C ARG A 131 -14.28 15.25 -8.08
N ALA A 132 -14.05 16.20 -7.17
CA ALA A 132 -14.29 16.04 -5.74
C ALA A 132 -15.56 16.79 -5.33
N PHE A 133 -16.28 16.26 -4.34
CA PHE A 133 -17.56 16.79 -3.89
C PHE A 133 -17.62 16.87 -2.37
N ARG A 134 -18.03 18.05 -1.88
CA ARG A 134 -18.39 18.30 -0.47
C ARG A 134 -19.88 18.06 -0.22
N ASP A 135 -20.69 18.30 -1.24
CA ASP A 135 -22.14 18.13 -1.20
C ASP A 135 -22.56 16.82 -1.89
N ILE A 136 -23.34 16.00 -1.17
CA ILE A 136 -23.79 14.71 -1.67
C ILE A 136 -24.76 14.89 -2.84
N ASP A 137 -25.64 15.90 -2.79
CA ASP A 137 -26.63 16.12 -3.85
C ASP A 137 -25.97 16.53 -5.17
N GLU A 138 -24.90 17.33 -5.12
CA GLU A 138 -24.07 17.64 -6.26
C GLU A 138 -23.40 16.38 -6.84
N ALA A 139 -22.83 15.53 -5.98
CA ALA A 139 -22.24 14.26 -6.41
C ALA A 139 -23.28 13.36 -7.10
N LEU A 140 -24.50 13.26 -6.54
CA LEU A 140 -25.61 12.47 -7.10
C LEU A 140 -26.03 12.98 -8.49
N ARG A 141 -26.16 14.31 -8.67
CA ARG A 141 -26.46 14.92 -9.97
C ARG A 141 -25.36 14.70 -11.00
N TYR A 142 -24.10 14.68 -10.57
CA TYR A 142 -22.97 14.42 -11.46
C TYR A 142 -22.96 12.96 -11.92
N VAL A 143 -23.04 11.99 -11.00
CA VAL A 143 -22.93 10.57 -11.33
C VAL A 143 -24.12 10.03 -12.15
N SER A 144 -25.30 10.66 -12.08
CA SER A 144 -26.47 10.25 -12.87
C SER A 144 -26.26 10.40 -14.38
N ASN A 145 -25.35 11.29 -14.78
CA ASN A 145 -25.02 11.55 -16.19
C ASN A 145 -23.60 11.10 -16.55
N ALA A 146 -22.82 10.63 -15.57
CA ALA A 146 -21.46 10.17 -15.81
C ALA A 146 -21.46 8.80 -16.49
N GLY A 147 -20.50 8.58 -17.39
CA GLY A 147 -20.25 7.28 -18.03
C GLY A 147 -19.61 6.26 -17.08
N SER A 148 -18.56 5.57 -17.53
CA SER A 148 -17.80 4.67 -16.66
C SER A 148 -16.96 5.47 -15.66
N VAL A 149 -17.16 5.24 -14.37
CA VAL A 149 -16.51 6.00 -13.29
C VAL A 149 -16.11 5.11 -12.12
N ALA A 150 -15.05 5.49 -11.43
CA ALA A 150 -14.72 4.99 -10.10
C ALA A 150 -15.24 5.99 -9.06
N ILE A 151 -16.02 5.51 -8.09
CA ILE A 151 -16.53 6.32 -6.97
C ILE A 151 -15.79 5.88 -5.72
N LYS A 152 -15.12 6.82 -5.07
CA LYS A 152 -14.24 6.60 -3.92
C LYS A 152 -14.59 7.58 -2.79
N PRO A 153 -14.41 7.21 -1.51
CA PRO A 153 -14.38 8.18 -0.44
C PRO A 153 -13.16 9.09 -0.63
N ALA A 154 -13.31 10.38 -0.33
CA ALA A 154 -12.21 11.32 -0.50
C ALA A 154 -11.07 11.10 0.52
N ARG A 155 -11.41 10.63 1.73
CA ARG A 155 -10.44 10.26 2.77
C ARG A 155 -9.93 8.84 2.54
N GLN A 156 -8.69 8.56 2.92
CA GLN A 156 -8.22 7.19 3.06
C GLN A 156 -9.00 6.42 4.14
N SER A 157 -9.41 5.20 3.80
CA SER A 157 -10.33 4.36 4.59
C SER A 157 -9.99 2.85 4.52
N GLY A 158 -8.74 2.52 4.20
CA GLY A 158 -8.25 1.13 4.09
C GLY A 158 -8.91 0.33 2.97
N GLY A 159 -9.06 0.93 1.78
CA GLY A 159 -9.68 0.31 0.60
C GLY A 159 -11.21 0.19 0.64
N LYS A 160 -11.86 0.61 1.73
CA LYS A 160 -13.33 0.56 1.85
C LYS A 160 -13.99 1.67 1.04
N GLY A 161 -15.13 1.34 0.42
CA GLY A 161 -15.98 2.33 -0.24
C GLY A 161 -15.57 2.67 -1.68
N VAL A 162 -14.58 1.97 -2.25
CA VAL A 162 -14.22 2.10 -3.67
C VAL A 162 -15.11 1.17 -4.51
N ARG A 163 -15.72 1.71 -5.57
CA ARG A 163 -16.39 0.89 -6.60
C ARG A 163 -16.24 1.48 -7.99
N VAL A 164 -16.03 0.59 -8.96
CA VAL A 164 -15.96 0.94 -10.39
C VAL A 164 -17.26 0.55 -11.10
N PHE A 165 -17.84 1.49 -11.84
CA PHE A 165 -19.04 1.29 -12.64
C PHE A 165 -18.70 1.33 -14.12
N TRP A 166 -19.05 0.27 -14.85
CA TRP A 166 -18.87 0.18 -16.30
C TRP A 166 -20.19 0.39 -17.03
N ASP A 167 -20.35 1.52 -17.72
CA ASP A 167 -21.54 1.82 -18.52
C ASP A 167 -21.36 1.30 -19.96
N ARG A 168 -21.39 -0.04 -20.10
CA ARG A 168 -21.14 -0.72 -21.39
C ARG A 168 -22.40 -0.88 -22.26
N GLN A 169 -23.59 -0.74 -21.71
CA GLN A 169 -24.85 -1.09 -22.40
C GLN A 169 -25.96 -0.10 -22.06
N ALA A 170 -26.51 0.55 -23.10
CA ALA A 170 -27.50 1.62 -22.94
C ALA A 170 -28.80 1.20 -22.22
N TYR A 171 -29.18 -0.08 -22.25
CA TYR A 171 -30.41 -0.57 -21.61
C TYR A 171 -30.26 -0.86 -20.11
N LEU A 172 -29.05 -0.87 -19.56
CA LEU A 172 -28.79 -1.05 -18.12
C LEU A 172 -28.61 0.29 -17.38
N LYS A 173 -28.72 1.42 -18.09
CA LYS A 173 -28.42 2.76 -17.57
C LYS A 173 -29.17 3.09 -16.28
N ASP A 174 -30.47 2.80 -16.20
CA ASP A 174 -31.25 3.11 -14.99
C ASP A 174 -30.81 2.30 -13.77
N GLY A 175 -30.47 1.02 -13.96
CA GLY A 175 -29.96 0.15 -12.91
C GLY A 175 -28.55 0.55 -12.45
N VAL A 176 -27.67 0.85 -13.41
CA VAL A 176 -26.30 1.34 -13.15
C VAL A 176 -26.34 2.69 -12.43
N ASN A 177 -27.23 3.60 -12.84
CA ASN A 177 -27.41 4.91 -12.20
C ASN A 177 -27.88 4.79 -10.76
N LYS A 178 -28.89 3.94 -10.48
CA LYS A 178 -29.30 3.65 -9.09
C LYS A 178 -28.15 3.10 -8.25
N ALA A 179 -27.36 2.18 -8.81
CA ALA A 179 -26.22 1.60 -8.10
C ALA A 179 -25.10 2.64 -7.83
N LYS A 180 -24.81 3.52 -8.79
CA LYS A 180 -23.89 4.67 -8.62
C LYS A 180 -24.37 5.58 -7.48
N MET A 181 -25.65 5.95 -7.49
CA MET A 181 -26.24 6.79 -6.45
C MET A 181 -26.14 6.15 -5.06
N SER A 182 -26.50 4.87 -4.93
CA SER A 182 -26.34 4.13 -3.66
C SER A 182 -24.89 4.09 -3.19
N GLN A 183 -23.93 4.00 -4.12
CA GLN A 183 -22.52 4.02 -3.76
C GLN A 183 -22.04 5.38 -3.26
N VAL A 184 -22.49 6.49 -3.85
CA VAL A 184 -22.20 7.84 -3.33
C VAL A 184 -22.66 7.97 -1.88
N ILE A 185 -23.84 7.44 -1.55
CA ILE A 185 -24.37 7.45 -0.18
C ILE A 185 -23.51 6.58 0.76
N ALA A 186 -23.11 5.39 0.32
CA ALA A 186 -22.28 4.49 1.11
C ALA A 186 -20.88 5.09 1.37
N ALA A 187 -20.17 5.50 0.32
CA ALA A 187 -18.82 6.07 0.42
C ALA A 187 -18.78 7.37 1.24
N SER A 188 -19.83 8.20 1.19
CA SER A 188 -19.91 9.42 2.00
C SER A 188 -20.14 9.10 3.47
N SER A 189 -20.88 8.02 3.77
CA SER A 189 -21.09 7.56 5.14
C SER A 189 -19.81 7.03 5.78
N ASP A 190 -18.92 6.40 5.00
CA ASP A 190 -17.60 5.92 5.48
C ASP A 190 -16.70 7.07 5.98
N VAL A 191 -16.87 8.28 5.44
CA VAL A 191 -16.07 9.45 5.82
C VAL A 191 -16.76 10.43 6.76
N LYS A 192 -18.09 10.37 6.93
CA LYS A 192 -18.84 11.27 7.85
C LYS A 192 -18.36 11.25 9.30
N ALA A 193 -17.77 10.15 9.75
CA ALA A 193 -17.21 10.04 11.10
C ALA A 193 -15.89 10.83 11.26
N TYR A 194 -15.26 11.20 10.15
CA TYR A 194 -13.99 11.91 10.11
C TYR A 194 -14.24 13.38 9.74
N GLY A 195 -13.67 14.30 10.52
CA GLY A 195 -13.78 15.75 10.31
C GLY A 195 -12.46 16.39 9.90
N ASP A 196 -11.56 15.62 9.29
CA ASP A 196 -10.18 16.01 8.99
C ASP A 196 -9.94 16.42 7.53
N ILE A 197 -10.94 16.28 6.65
CA ILE A 197 -10.95 16.77 5.27
C ILE A 197 -12.34 17.35 4.90
N ASP A 198 -12.38 18.31 3.96
CA ASP A 198 -13.63 18.95 3.52
C ASP A 198 -14.44 18.12 2.52
N ASP A 199 -13.75 17.44 1.59
CA ASP A 199 -14.39 16.67 0.53
C ASP A 199 -14.86 15.31 1.07
N LEU A 200 -16.03 14.86 0.60
CA LEU A 200 -16.61 13.58 1.02
C LEU A 200 -16.36 12.49 -0.03
N ILE A 201 -16.52 12.84 -1.31
CA ILE A 201 -16.51 11.89 -2.42
C ILE A 201 -15.56 12.37 -3.51
N VAL A 202 -14.84 11.42 -4.11
CA VAL A 202 -14.12 11.60 -5.37
C VAL A 202 -14.74 10.70 -6.43
N VAL A 203 -15.05 11.27 -7.58
CA VAL A 203 -15.49 10.54 -8.78
C VAL A 203 -14.40 10.67 -9.84
N GLU A 204 -13.82 9.54 -10.24
CA GLU A 204 -12.70 9.47 -11.18
C GLU A 204 -13.09 8.76 -12.47
N GLU A 205 -12.32 9.01 -13.54
CA GLU A 205 -12.34 8.17 -14.74
C GLU A 205 -12.08 6.70 -14.38
N ALA A 206 -12.96 5.81 -14.84
CA ALA A 206 -12.72 4.38 -14.73
C ALA A 206 -11.65 3.97 -15.75
N VAL A 207 -10.56 3.40 -15.25
CA VAL A 207 -9.47 2.83 -16.07
C VAL A 207 -9.41 1.32 -15.89
N THR A 208 -8.87 0.63 -16.90
CA THR A 208 -8.58 -0.81 -16.85
C THR A 208 -7.16 -1.07 -17.28
N GLY A 209 -6.59 -2.14 -16.74
CA GLY A 209 -5.24 -2.54 -17.06
C GLY A 209 -4.65 -3.44 -15.97
N VAL A 210 -3.33 -3.57 -16.00
CA VAL A 210 -2.61 -4.39 -15.02
C VAL A 210 -2.06 -3.53 -13.90
N GLU A 211 -2.42 -3.84 -12.67
CA GLU A 211 -1.95 -3.11 -11.49
C GLU A 211 -0.56 -3.55 -11.03
N TYR A 212 0.19 -2.56 -10.53
CA TYR A 212 1.50 -2.70 -9.89
C TYR A 212 1.78 -1.47 -9.02
N THR A 213 2.59 -1.62 -7.99
CA THR A 213 2.96 -0.57 -7.05
C THR A 213 4.45 -0.25 -7.22
N VAL A 214 4.77 1.03 -7.27
CA VAL A 214 6.16 1.55 -7.23
C VAL A 214 6.34 2.30 -5.92
N GLN A 215 7.27 1.84 -5.10
CA GLN A 215 7.59 2.43 -3.80
C GLN A 215 8.95 3.11 -3.87
N VAL A 216 9.06 4.34 -3.36
CA VAL A 216 10.33 5.04 -3.28
C VAL A 216 10.64 5.43 -1.84
N ILE A 217 11.85 5.15 -1.38
CA ILE A 217 12.40 5.71 -0.14
C ILE A 217 12.98 7.09 -0.48
N SER A 218 12.64 8.12 0.28
CA SER A 218 13.05 9.50 0.05
C SER A 218 13.71 10.09 1.30
N ASP A 219 14.73 10.92 1.08
CA ASP A 219 15.36 11.79 2.10
C ASP A 219 15.00 13.28 1.92
N GLY A 220 14.12 13.52 0.95
CA GLY A 220 13.63 14.80 0.48
C GLY A 220 14.46 15.47 -0.62
N ARG A 221 15.57 14.84 -1.04
CA ARG A 221 16.45 15.31 -2.13
C ARG A 221 16.73 14.23 -3.16
N SER A 222 16.90 13.00 -2.70
CA SER A 222 17.21 11.81 -3.47
C SER A 222 16.21 10.71 -3.14
N ILE A 223 16.06 9.77 -4.07
CA ILE A 223 15.16 8.63 -3.91
C ILE A 223 15.90 7.32 -4.17
N ILE A 224 15.47 6.26 -3.48
CA ILE A 224 15.73 4.86 -3.85
C ILE A 224 14.41 4.28 -4.32
N ALA A 225 14.31 3.94 -5.60
CA ALA A 225 13.14 3.24 -6.14
C ALA A 225 13.27 1.73 -5.89
N LEU A 226 12.27 1.16 -5.20
CA LEU A 226 12.16 -0.27 -4.96
C LEU A 226 11.53 -0.95 -6.18
N PRO A 227 11.86 -2.24 -6.46
CA PRO A 227 11.28 -2.98 -7.57
C PRO A 227 9.76 -2.87 -7.65
N PRO A 228 9.17 -2.83 -8.87
CA PRO A 228 7.72 -2.81 -9.00
C PRO A 228 7.15 -4.11 -8.45
N ILE A 229 6.09 -3.99 -7.64
CA ILE A 229 5.46 -5.12 -6.95
C ILE A 229 4.00 -5.17 -7.34
N GLN A 230 3.47 -6.36 -7.63
CA GLN A 230 2.03 -6.50 -7.86
C GLN A 230 1.34 -6.98 -6.58
N ASP A 231 0.52 -6.11 -6.01
CA ASP A 231 -0.50 -6.45 -5.01
C ASP A 231 -1.73 -7.11 -5.66
N HIS A 232 -2.50 -7.85 -4.85
CA HIS A 232 -3.76 -8.47 -5.19
C HIS A 232 -4.84 -7.99 -4.21
N PRO A 233 -5.50 -6.86 -4.50
CA PRO A 233 -6.42 -6.21 -3.57
C PRO A 233 -7.75 -6.96 -3.39
N HIS A 234 -8.02 -8.02 -4.16
CA HIS A 234 -9.27 -8.78 -4.08
C HIS A 234 -9.13 -10.02 -3.20
N VAL A 235 -10.17 -10.32 -2.42
CA VAL A 235 -10.14 -11.36 -1.36
C VAL A 235 -10.05 -12.78 -1.90
N PHE A 236 -10.64 -13.06 -3.06
CA PHE A 236 -10.74 -14.41 -3.61
C PHE A 236 -10.02 -14.54 -4.95
N ASP A 237 -9.74 -15.80 -5.32
CA ASP A 237 -9.06 -16.17 -6.57
C ASP A 237 -9.70 -15.50 -7.79
N HIS A 238 -8.89 -15.27 -8.83
CA HIS A 238 -9.29 -14.64 -10.09
C HIS A 238 -9.73 -13.17 -9.99
N ASP A 239 -9.36 -12.48 -8.91
CA ASP A 239 -9.70 -11.08 -8.62
C ASP A 239 -11.20 -10.85 -8.39
N ILE A 240 -11.83 -11.74 -7.62
CA ILE A 240 -13.25 -11.63 -7.28
C ILE A 240 -13.45 -11.31 -5.80
N GLY A 241 -14.65 -10.86 -5.48
CA GLY A 241 -15.01 -10.43 -4.12
C GLY A 241 -14.69 -8.96 -3.89
N PRO A 242 -14.80 -8.49 -2.64
CA PRO A 242 -14.53 -7.09 -2.32
C PRO A 242 -13.04 -6.78 -2.37
N GLU A 243 -12.71 -5.51 -2.60
CA GLU A 243 -11.38 -4.97 -2.38
C GLU A 243 -11.04 -4.98 -0.88
N CYS A 244 -9.76 -5.15 -0.58
CA CYS A 244 -9.18 -5.24 0.75
C CYS A 244 -7.78 -4.65 0.74
N GLY A 245 -7.04 -4.78 1.85
CA GLY A 245 -5.68 -4.24 1.95
C GLY A 245 -4.62 -5.02 1.17
N GLY A 246 -4.97 -6.08 0.44
CA GLY A 246 -4.05 -6.95 -0.30
C GLY A 246 -4.00 -8.37 0.25
N MET A 247 -4.31 -9.38 -0.58
CA MET A 247 -4.24 -10.80 -0.19
C MET A 247 -2.87 -11.44 -0.43
N GLY A 248 -1.91 -10.68 -0.97
CA GLY A 248 -0.57 -11.15 -1.25
C GLY A 248 0.07 -10.33 -2.37
N ALA A 249 1.38 -10.42 -2.48
CA ALA A 249 2.14 -9.68 -3.48
C ALA A 249 3.21 -10.52 -4.17
N ILE A 250 3.58 -10.10 -5.38
CA ILE A 250 4.64 -10.75 -6.17
C ILE A 250 5.66 -9.75 -6.70
N VAL A 251 6.89 -10.23 -6.90
CA VAL A 251 7.99 -9.54 -7.61
C VAL A 251 8.94 -10.59 -8.19
N GLY A 252 9.59 -10.27 -9.32
CA GLY A 252 10.64 -11.10 -9.92
C GLY A 252 10.32 -11.63 -11.33
N PRO A 253 11.20 -12.45 -11.93
CA PRO A 253 12.48 -12.97 -11.41
C PRO A 253 13.65 -11.97 -11.59
N GLY A 254 13.84 -11.04 -10.63
CA GLY A 254 14.72 -9.86 -10.74
C GLY A 254 14.02 -8.55 -10.31
N PRO A 255 14.64 -7.36 -10.48
CA PRO A 255 14.06 -6.08 -10.05
C PRO A 255 12.94 -5.57 -10.97
N SER A 256 12.14 -6.47 -11.57
CA SER A 256 11.00 -6.14 -12.42
C SER A 256 9.88 -7.19 -12.31
N LEU A 257 8.72 -6.85 -12.86
CA LEU A 257 7.59 -7.77 -13.06
C LEU A 257 7.58 -8.27 -14.51
N PRO A 258 7.11 -9.50 -14.78
CA PRO A 258 7.19 -10.09 -16.12
C PRO A 258 6.29 -9.40 -17.17
N PHE A 259 5.43 -8.48 -16.74
CA PHE A 259 4.51 -7.73 -17.58
C PHE A 259 4.78 -6.22 -17.60
N ILE A 260 5.81 -5.73 -16.91
CA ILE A 260 6.25 -4.33 -16.92
C ILE A 260 7.61 -4.21 -17.60
N THR A 261 7.73 -3.28 -18.55
CA THR A 261 8.99 -2.95 -19.21
C THR A 261 9.81 -1.95 -18.39
N GLN A 262 11.12 -1.90 -18.61
CA GLN A 262 12.00 -0.94 -17.95
C GLN A 262 11.56 0.52 -18.19
N GLU A 263 11.15 0.85 -19.42
CA GLU A 263 10.66 2.18 -19.79
C GLU A 263 9.40 2.57 -18.98
N GLU A 264 8.45 1.64 -18.82
CA GLU A 264 7.22 1.86 -18.05
C GLU A 264 7.52 2.03 -16.55
N TYR A 265 8.49 1.29 -16.03
CA TYR A 265 8.93 1.41 -14.65
C TYR A 265 9.65 2.76 -14.39
N GLU A 266 10.56 3.17 -15.27
CA GLU A 266 11.23 4.48 -15.19
C GLU A 266 10.24 5.65 -15.29
N GLU A 267 9.25 5.56 -16.19
CA GLU A 267 8.16 6.54 -16.28
C GLU A 267 7.36 6.61 -14.96
N SER A 268 7.10 5.47 -14.33
CA SER A 268 6.41 5.42 -13.03
C SER A 268 7.22 6.04 -11.91
N ILE A 269 8.53 5.76 -11.85
CA ILE A 269 9.45 6.40 -10.89
C ILE A 269 9.44 7.92 -11.07
N GLU A 270 9.50 8.39 -12.32
CA GLU A 270 9.49 9.81 -12.63
C GLU A 270 8.18 10.49 -12.21
N ILE A 271 7.04 9.80 -12.36
CA ILE A 271 5.75 10.29 -11.86
C ILE A 271 5.78 10.45 -10.33
N VAL A 272 6.28 9.44 -9.59
CA VAL A 272 6.40 9.52 -8.13
C VAL A 272 7.36 10.64 -7.71
N ARG A 273 8.50 10.77 -8.40
CA ARG A 273 9.49 11.82 -8.15
C ARG A 273 8.92 13.23 -8.35
N LYS A 274 8.20 13.46 -9.46
CA LYS A 274 7.53 14.75 -9.71
C LYS A 274 6.47 15.08 -8.66
N THR A 275 5.74 14.09 -8.17
CA THR A 275 4.79 14.28 -7.08
C THR A 275 5.50 14.65 -5.77
N LEU A 276 6.60 13.99 -5.44
CA LEU A 276 7.42 14.36 -4.27
C LEU A 276 7.88 15.82 -4.39
N ASP A 277 8.45 16.20 -5.53
CA ASP A 277 8.92 17.57 -5.76
C ASP A 277 7.79 18.60 -5.58
N ALA A 278 6.62 18.33 -6.18
CA ALA A 278 5.45 19.19 -6.08
C ALA A 278 4.90 19.31 -4.64
N LEU A 279 4.79 18.17 -3.95
CA LEU A 279 4.30 18.12 -2.57
C LEU A 279 5.23 18.89 -1.63
N GLN A 280 6.55 18.64 -1.72
CA GLN A 280 7.54 19.34 -0.92
C GLN A 280 7.56 20.84 -1.20
N HIS A 281 7.37 21.23 -2.46
CA HIS A 281 7.29 22.64 -2.85
C HIS A 281 6.05 23.32 -2.23
N GLU A 282 4.87 22.69 -2.27
CA GLU A 282 3.66 23.28 -1.69
C GLU A 282 3.67 23.31 -0.15
N VAL A 283 4.24 22.28 0.49
CA VAL A 283 4.24 22.14 1.96
C VAL A 283 5.45 22.82 2.62
N GLY A 284 6.58 22.94 1.91
CA GLY A 284 7.81 23.55 2.42
C GLY A 284 8.62 22.66 3.38
N LEU A 285 8.40 21.34 3.34
CA LEU A 285 9.08 20.36 4.21
C LEU A 285 9.73 19.25 3.37
N ARG A 286 10.81 18.65 3.91
CA ARG A 286 11.42 17.46 3.31
C ARG A 286 10.54 16.24 3.55
N TYR A 287 10.32 15.45 2.50
CA TYR A 287 9.66 14.16 2.57
C TYR A 287 10.67 13.08 2.93
N VAL A 288 10.73 12.71 4.22
CA VAL A 288 11.62 11.68 4.75
C VAL A 288 10.83 10.44 5.12
N GLY A 289 10.93 9.38 4.31
CA GLY A 289 10.11 8.19 4.47
C GLY A 289 9.85 7.51 3.13
N VAL A 290 8.70 6.82 3.01
CA VAL A 290 8.30 6.14 1.78
C VAL A 290 7.14 6.85 1.13
N LEU A 291 7.20 7.05 -0.19
CA LEU A 291 6.03 7.37 -1.00
C LEU A 291 5.82 6.20 -1.98
N SER A 292 4.63 5.65 -1.96
CA SER A 292 4.23 4.55 -2.84
C SER A 292 3.16 5.03 -3.79
N GLY A 293 3.34 4.81 -5.08
CA GLY A 293 2.28 4.98 -6.08
C GLY A 293 1.73 3.62 -6.47
N GLN A 294 0.43 3.40 -6.30
CA GLN A 294 -0.26 2.30 -6.97
C GLN A 294 -0.55 2.74 -8.39
N PHE A 295 -0.02 2.01 -9.35
CA PHE A 295 -0.19 2.25 -10.77
C PHE A 295 -1.05 1.16 -11.40
N MET A 296 -1.61 1.51 -12.54
CA MET A 296 -2.18 0.59 -13.49
C MET A 296 -1.56 0.89 -14.85
N LEU A 297 -1.09 -0.14 -15.55
CA LEU A 297 -0.70 -0.01 -16.94
C LEU A 297 -1.96 0.00 -17.78
N THR A 298 -2.34 1.16 -18.32
CA THR A 298 -3.61 1.34 -19.04
C THR A 298 -3.36 1.61 -20.53
N THR A 299 -4.44 1.82 -21.28
CA THR A 299 -4.37 2.31 -22.66
C THR A 299 -3.82 3.74 -22.80
N TYR A 300 -3.47 4.40 -21.69
CA TYR A 300 -2.75 5.67 -21.64
C TYR A 300 -1.27 5.52 -21.20
N GLY A 301 -0.84 4.31 -20.84
CA GLY A 301 0.48 4.01 -20.26
C GLY A 301 0.41 3.91 -18.73
N PRO A 302 1.55 4.05 -18.03
CA PRO A 302 1.59 4.13 -16.57
C PRO A 302 0.63 5.21 -16.03
N THR A 303 -0.41 4.76 -15.32
CA THR A 303 -1.48 5.60 -14.81
C THR A 303 -1.57 5.43 -13.30
N LEU A 304 -1.47 6.52 -12.54
CA LEU A 304 -1.51 6.46 -11.09
C LEU A 304 -2.97 6.30 -10.60
N ILE A 305 -3.21 5.31 -9.75
CA ILE A 305 -4.50 5.02 -9.12
C ILE A 305 -4.61 5.69 -7.75
N GLU A 306 -3.59 5.60 -6.89
CA GLU A 306 -3.52 6.33 -5.62
C GLU A 306 -2.09 6.36 -5.06
N TYR A 307 -1.89 7.20 -4.04
CA TYR A 307 -0.64 7.29 -3.29
C TYR A 307 -0.81 6.74 -1.88
N TYR A 308 0.28 6.18 -1.36
CA TYR A 308 0.46 5.84 0.04
C TYR A 308 1.71 6.52 0.59
N SER A 309 1.63 7.11 1.76
CA SER A 309 2.69 7.87 2.43
C SER A 309 3.60 7.00 3.32
N ARG A 310 3.64 5.70 3.03
CA ARG A 310 4.31 4.65 3.79
C ARG A 310 4.58 3.43 2.90
N PHE A 311 5.26 2.43 3.45
CA PHE A 311 5.41 1.14 2.77
C PHE A 311 4.05 0.44 2.55
N GLY A 312 3.90 -0.22 1.41
CA GLY A 312 2.78 -1.13 1.11
C GLY A 312 2.71 -2.31 2.10
N ASP A 313 1.53 -2.87 2.30
CA ASP A 313 1.32 -4.06 3.12
C ASP A 313 0.29 -4.92 2.38
N PRO A 314 0.69 -5.99 1.67
CA PRO A 314 1.87 -6.83 1.95
C PRO A 314 3.14 -6.50 1.15
N GLU A 315 3.15 -5.47 0.29
CA GLU A 315 4.23 -5.25 -0.68
C GLU A 315 5.62 -5.07 -0.05
N VAL A 316 5.69 -4.54 1.19
CA VAL A 316 6.95 -4.39 1.93
C VAL A 316 7.70 -5.70 2.13
N LEU A 317 7.01 -6.84 2.32
CA LEU A 317 7.66 -8.14 2.49
C LEU A 317 8.47 -8.47 1.22
N ASN A 318 7.84 -8.32 0.05
CA ASN A 318 8.48 -8.54 -1.24
C ASN A 318 9.60 -7.53 -1.51
N ALA A 319 9.37 -6.24 -1.20
CA ALA A 319 10.38 -5.21 -1.38
C ALA A 319 11.65 -5.49 -0.55
N LEU A 320 11.48 -5.81 0.74
CA LEU A 320 12.60 -6.09 1.65
C LEU A 320 13.28 -7.44 1.36
N ALA A 321 12.54 -8.42 0.81
CA ALA A 321 13.11 -9.69 0.37
C ALA A 321 14.07 -9.52 -0.82
N MET A 322 13.76 -8.57 -1.71
CA MET A 322 14.58 -8.23 -2.87
C MET A 322 15.77 -7.32 -2.52
N LEU A 323 15.66 -6.52 -1.46
CA LEU A 323 16.69 -5.57 -1.04
C LEU A 323 17.94 -6.28 -0.51
N ASP A 324 19.05 -6.13 -1.23
CA ASP A 324 20.39 -6.48 -0.79
C ASP A 324 21.12 -5.22 -0.33
N GLY A 325 21.03 -4.97 0.98
CA GLY A 325 21.54 -3.77 1.66
C GLY A 325 21.14 -3.76 3.12
N ASP A 326 21.75 -2.88 3.93
CA ASP A 326 21.37 -2.72 5.34
C ASP A 326 20.23 -1.69 5.46
N LEU A 327 19.05 -2.14 5.92
CA LEU A 327 17.88 -1.27 6.06
C LEU A 327 18.10 -0.15 7.09
N LEU A 328 18.87 -0.39 8.15
CA LEU A 328 19.18 0.62 9.14
C LEU A 328 20.06 1.71 8.52
N GLU A 329 21.06 1.34 7.72
CA GLU A 329 21.91 2.32 7.00
C GLU A 329 21.09 3.17 6.01
N ILE A 330 20.15 2.56 5.29
CA ILE A 330 19.24 3.26 4.37
C ILE A 330 18.37 4.25 5.13
N ILE A 331 17.74 3.83 6.23
CA ILE A 331 16.87 4.67 7.06
C ILE A 331 17.68 5.81 7.69
N GLU A 332 18.86 5.52 8.23
CA GLU A 332 19.78 6.50 8.80
C GLU A 332 20.17 7.57 7.77
N ALA A 333 20.56 7.16 6.57
CA ALA A 333 20.90 8.08 5.51
C ALA A 333 19.68 8.90 5.05
N ALA A 334 18.48 8.33 5.07
CA ALA A 334 17.27 9.05 4.74
C ALA A 334 16.99 10.19 5.74
N VAL A 335 17.06 9.91 7.05
CA VAL A 335 16.85 10.97 8.07
C VAL A 335 17.95 12.04 8.03
N GLU A 336 19.17 11.66 7.64
CA GLU A 336 20.30 12.58 7.50
C GLU A 336 20.37 13.35 6.17
N GLY A 337 19.52 13.02 5.18
CA GLY A 337 19.57 13.67 3.86
C GLY A 337 20.78 13.25 3.01
N LYS A 338 21.22 11.99 3.15
CA LYS A 338 22.41 11.42 2.50
C LYS A 338 22.10 10.14 1.72
N LEU A 339 20.85 9.94 1.30
CA LEU A 339 20.39 8.68 0.72
C LEU A 339 21.13 8.33 -0.58
N SER A 340 21.56 9.33 -1.35
CA SER A 340 22.35 9.15 -2.57
C SER A 340 23.72 8.48 -2.38
N SER A 341 24.20 8.39 -1.13
CA SER A 341 25.52 7.80 -0.80
C SER A 341 25.43 6.36 -0.30
N VAL A 342 24.22 5.85 -0.07
CA VAL A 342 24.02 4.50 0.45
C VAL A 342 24.30 3.46 -0.62
N LYS A 343 24.96 2.38 -0.22
CA LYS A 343 25.18 1.21 -1.08
C LYS A 343 24.02 0.25 -0.91
N TYR A 344 23.38 -0.09 -2.02
CA TYR A 344 22.32 -1.09 -2.06
C TYR A 344 22.29 -1.71 -3.46
N SER A 345 21.73 -2.91 -3.54
CA SER A 345 21.35 -3.57 -4.78
C SER A 345 20.03 -4.31 -4.57
N PHE A 346 19.46 -4.82 -5.66
CA PHE A 346 18.34 -5.74 -5.61
C PHE A 346 18.77 -7.10 -6.15
N LYS A 347 18.23 -8.17 -5.57
CA LYS A 347 18.55 -9.53 -6.00
C LYS A 347 18.12 -9.76 -7.45
N GLU A 348 19.03 -10.28 -8.26
CA GLU A 348 18.78 -10.68 -9.65
C GLU A 348 18.33 -12.14 -9.74
N GLY A 349 17.45 -12.46 -10.69
CA GLY A 349 16.99 -13.83 -10.93
C GLY A 349 16.18 -14.44 -9.77
N VAL A 350 15.72 -13.61 -8.82
CA VAL A 350 14.97 -14.02 -7.64
C VAL A 350 13.49 -13.64 -7.78
N VAL A 351 12.61 -14.55 -7.39
CA VAL A 351 11.17 -14.35 -7.24
C VAL A 351 10.83 -14.32 -5.76
N ALA A 352 10.02 -13.36 -5.33
CA ALA A 352 9.41 -13.36 -4.01
C ALA A 352 7.89 -13.33 -4.13
N ILE A 353 7.22 -14.19 -3.37
CA ILE A 353 5.75 -14.32 -3.33
C ILE A 353 5.32 -14.30 -1.87
N SER A 354 4.47 -13.34 -1.52
CA SER A 354 3.80 -13.28 -0.24
C SER A 354 2.32 -13.57 -0.40
N LYS A 355 1.73 -14.28 0.58
CA LYS A 355 0.30 -14.57 0.61
C LYS A 355 -0.23 -14.36 2.02
N ALA A 356 -1.30 -13.57 2.13
CA ALA A 356 -1.99 -13.35 3.38
C ALA A 356 -2.97 -14.50 3.66
N VAL A 357 -2.99 -14.96 4.89
CA VAL A 357 -4.00 -15.85 5.45
C VAL A 357 -4.90 -15.03 6.36
N ALA A 358 -6.20 -15.05 6.10
CA ALA A 358 -7.20 -14.32 6.87
C ALA A 358 -8.30 -15.26 7.36
N PRO A 359 -8.94 -14.99 8.50
CA PRO A 359 -10.18 -15.67 8.90
C PRO A 359 -11.34 -15.24 7.99
N LEU A 360 -12.19 -16.20 7.61
CA LEU A 360 -13.40 -15.92 6.84
C LEU A 360 -14.25 -14.87 7.56
N GLY A 361 -14.71 -13.85 6.83
CA GLY A 361 -15.38 -12.67 7.37
C GLY A 361 -14.60 -11.39 7.08
N TYR A 362 -13.27 -11.45 7.01
CA TYR A 362 -12.48 -10.38 6.40
C TYR A 362 -12.91 -10.14 4.93
N PRO A 363 -12.97 -8.89 4.43
CA PRO A 363 -12.68 -7.62 5.10
C PRO A 363 -13.89 -6.93 5.74
N HIS A 364 -15.11 -7.33 5.36
CA HIS A 364 -16.32 -6.58 5.73
C HIS A 364 -16.91 -6.98 7.09
N ASN A 365 -16.89 -8.27 7.42
CA ASN A 365 -17.47 -8.83 8.65
C ASN A 365 -16.38 -9.13 9.70
N ARG A 366 -15.66 -8.07 10.12
CA ARG A 366 -14.49 -8.18 11.00
C ARG A 366 -14.80 -8.81 12.37
N ASP A 367 -16.01 -8.60 12.89
CA ASP A 367 -16.42 -9.20 14.17
C ASP A 367 -16.57 -10.71 14.08
N LEU A 368 -17.08 -11.23 12.95
CA LEU A 368 -17.11 -12.68 12.69
C LEU A 368 -15.69 -13.25 12.55
N ALA A 369 -14.76 -12.46 12.03
CA ALA A 369 -13.37 -12.84 11.81
C ALA A 369 -12.50 -12.71 13.08
N ARG A 370 -12.99 -12.11 14.17
CA ARG A 370 -12.23 -11.87 15.42
C ARG A 370 -12.34 -13.06 16.40
N GLY A 371 -11.29 -13.26 17.21
CA GLY A 371 -11.27 -14.20 18.32
C GLY A 371 -11.10 -15.67 17.90
N ARG A 372 -10.82 -15.92 16.62
CA ARG A 372 -10.67 -17.28 16.06
C ARG A 372 -9.32 -17.83 16.42
N SER A 373 -9.27 -19.11 16.77
CA SER A 373 -8.05 -19.77 17.18
C SER A 373 -7.25 -20.16 15.94
N ILE A 374 -5.94 -19.91 15.94
CA ILE A 374 -5.05 -20.33 14.85
C ILE A 374 -3.87 -21.12 15.43
N THR A 375 -3.53 -22.21 14.76
CA THR A 375 -2.31 -22.98 14.98
C THR A 375 -1.39 -22.76 13.78
N ILE A 376 -0.12 -22.47 14.06
CA ILE A 376 0.91 -22.22 13.05
C ILE A 376 2.11 -23.10 13.39
N ASP A 377 2.44 -24.06 12.53
CA ASP A 377 3.67 -24.84 12.65
C ASP A 377 4.86 -24.05 12.08
N MET A 378 5.39 -23.14 12.89
CA MET A 378 6.53 -22.31 12.50
C MET A 378 7.78 -23.12 12.13
N GLY A 379 7.95 -24.31 12.73
CA GLY A 379 9.12 -25.17 12.48
C GLY A 379 9.06 -25.80 11.10
N GLU A 380 7.91 -26.38 10.74
CA GLU A 380 7.68 -26.97 9.42
C GLU A 380 7.71 -25.91 8.32
N ILE A 381 7.09 -24.75 8.54
CA ILE A 381 7.11 -23.63 7.57
C ILE A 381 8.54 -23.16 7.31
N GLY A 382 9.36 -23.02 8.36
CA GLY A 382 10.78 -22.67 8.22
C GLY A 382 11.58 -23.76 7.50
N ARG A 383 11.31 -25.03 7.77
CA ARG A 383 11.94 -26.18 7.08
C ARG A 383 11.63 -26.20 5.59
N LEU A 384 10.43 -25.78 5.21
CA LEU A 384 10.01 -25.63 3.81
C LEU A 384 10.57 -24.36 3.14
N GLY A 385 11.26 -23.49 3.89
CA GLY A 385 11.94 -22.31 3.35
C GLY A 385 11.03 -21.09 3.17
N CYS A 386 10.02 -20.93 4.03
CA CYS A 386 9.18 -19.74 4.09
C CYS A 386 9.36 -18.99 5.42
N GLU A 387 9.01 -17.71 5.41
CA GLU A 387 8.93 -16.84 6.58
C GLU A 387 7.47 -16.48 6.88
N VAL A 388 7.12 -16.33 8.15
CA VAL A 388 5.76 -15.96 8.58
C VAL A 388 5.80 -14.61 9.28
N TYR A 389 5.00 -13.68 8.76
CA TYR A 389 4.83 -12.35 9.31
C TYR A 389 3.45 -12.20 9.94
N PHE A 390 3.40 -12.05 11.26
CA PHE A 390 2.17 -11.79 11.99
C PHE A 390 1.59 -10.42 11.64
N GLY A 391 0.30 -10.39 11.28
CA GLY A 391 -0.49 -9.18 11.09
C GLY A 391 -1.46 -9.00 12.26
N SER A 392 -2.75 -9.22 12.01
CA SER A 392 -3.84 -8.99 12.95
C SER A 392 -4.09 -10.19 13.87
N VAL A 393 -3.09 -10.51 14.71
CA VAL A 393 -3.09 -11.65 15.64
C VAL A 393 -2.47 -11.25 16.97
N THR A 394 -2.99 -11.81 18.06
CA THR A 394 -2.37 -11.79 19.39
C THR A 394 -2.10 -13.20 19.88
N GLU A 395 -1.19 -13.38 20.83
CA GLU A 395 -0.95 -14.66 21.51
C GLU A 395 -1.48 -14.61 22.93
N GLU A 396 -2.37 -15.53 23.28
CA GLU A 396 -2.98 -15.64 24.62
C GLU A 396 -2.88 -17.08 25.11
N GLY A 397 -2.15 -17.31 26.21
CA GLY A 397 -2.02 -18.65 26.81
C GLY A 397 -1.42 -19.69 25.86
N GLY A 398 -0.49 -19.27 24.97
CA GLY A 398 0.14 -20.14 23.97
C GLY A 398 -0.72 -20.44 22.74
N THR A 399 -1.86 -19.75 22.58
CA THR A 399 -2.75 -19.88 21.42
C THR A 399 -2.84 -18.56 20.67
N TYR A 400 -2.69 -18.58 19.35
CA TYR A 400 -2.89 -17.39 18.53
C TYR A 400 -4.38 -17.10 18.32
N ARG A 401 -4.78 -15.84 18.50
CA ARG A 401 -6.15 -15.38 18.26
C ARG A 401 -6.19 -14.26 17.23
N THR A 402 -7.12 -14.35 16.29
CA THR A 402 -7.32 -13.32 15.27
C THR A 402 -7.95 -12.05 15.84
N LEU A 403 -7.60 -10.90 15.27
CA LEU A 403 -8.18 -9.59 15.64
C LEU A 403 -9.17 -9.04 14.60
N GLY A 404 -9.51 -9.86 13.59
CA GLY A 404 -10.53 -9.54 12.59
C GLY A 404 -10.00 -8.91 11.30
N SER A 405 -8.73 -9.12 10.97
CA SER A 405 -8.10 -8.75 9.68
C SER A 405 -7.15 -9.86 9.23
N ARG A 406 -6.31 -9.63 8.20
CA ARG A 406 -5.25 -10.55 7.76
C ARG A 406 -4.44 -11.02 8.97
N ALA A 407 -4.42 -12.32 9.21
CA ALA A 407 -3.87 -12.88 10.44
C ALA A 407 -2.35 -12.99 10.35
N VAL A 408 -1.86 -13.60 9.27
CA VAL A 408 -0.44 -13.75 8.98
C VAL A 408 -0.20 -13.64 7.48
N GLU A 409 1.03 -13.35 7.10
CA GLU A 409 1.51 -13.32 5.72
C GLU A 409 2.69 -14.27 5.60
N VAL A 410 2.63 -15.17 4.63
CA VAL A 410 3.68 -16.17 4.38
C VAL A 410 4.48 -15.71 3.16
N LEU A 411 5.78 -15.51 3.34
CA LEU A 411 6.71 -15.12 2.29
C LEU A 411 7.56 -16.32 1.88
N ALA A 412 7.64 -16.58 0.59
CA ALA A 412 8.60 -17.50 -0.02
C ALA A 412 9.48 -16.76 -1.04
N VAL A 413 10.73 -17.18 -1.14
CA VAL A 413 11.71 -16.66 -2.09
C VAL A 413 12.34 -17.83 -2.87
N GLY A 414 12.35 -17.77 -4.19
CA GLY A 414 12.90 -18.82 -5.04
C GLY A 414 13.39 -18.29 -6.39
N ASN A 415 13.69 -19.19 -7.32
CA ASN A 415 14.29 -18.83 -8.62
C ASN A 415 13.23 -18.67 -9.73
N THR A 416 12.11 -19.38 -9.61
CA THR A 416 10.99 -19.31 -10.56
C THR A 416 9.68 -19.07 -9.82
N TYR A 417 8.69 -18.56 -10.55
CA TYR A 417 7.36 -18.35 -10.00
C TYR A 417 6.69 -19.67 -9.60
N GLU A 418 6.80 -20.69 -10.45
CA GLU A 418 6.20 -22.00 -10.22
C GLU A 418 6.72 -22.64 -8.93
N GLU A 419 8.04 -22.72 -8.75
CA GLU A 419 8.65 -23.30 -7.54
C GLU A 419 8.27 -22.50 -6.28
N THR A 420 8.35 -21.18 -6.37
CA THR A 420 8.07 -20.29 -5.23
C THR A 420 6.60 -20.35 -4.83
N HIS A 421 5.71 -20.44 -5.82
CA HIS A 421 4.27 -20.59 -5.62
C HIS A 421 3.91 -21.92 -4.95
N GLU A 422 4.47 -23.03 -5.42
CA GLU A 422 4.27 -24.35 -4.81
C GLU A 422 4.77 -24.36 -3.36
N ARG A 423 5.95 -23.77 -3.12
CA ARG A 423 6.53 -23.67 -1.78
C ARG A 423 5.62 -22.90 -0.81
N VAL A 424 5.14 -21.72 -1.20
CA VAL A 424 4.28 -20.92 -0.31
C VAL A 424 2.94 -21.62 -0.04
N GLU A 425 2.35 -22.32 -1.02
CA GLU A 425 1.13 -23.11 -0.79
C GLU A 425 1.37 -24.26 0.20
N ASN A 426 2.49 -24.97 0.07
CA ASN A 426 2.88 -26.02 1.02
C ASN A 426 3.10 -25.47 2.43
N CYS A 427 3.68 -24.27 2.55
CA CYS A 427 3.83 -23.58 3.83
C CYS A 427 2.47 -23.19 4.44
N ILE A 428 1.54 -22.63 3.65
CA ILE A 428 0.22 -22.22 4.13
C ILE A 428 -0.61 -23.41 4.64
N ALA A 429 -0.43 -24.62 4.09
CA ALA A 429 -1.09 -25.83 4.57
C ALA A 429 -0.81 -26.16 6.05
N ASN A 430 0.24 -25.56 6.63
CA ASN A 430 0.63 -25.69 8.04
C ASN A 430 0.03 -24.59 8.94
N ILE A 431 -0.87 -23.76 8.40
CA ILE A 431 -1.64 -22.76 9.14
C ILE A 431 -3.09 -23.23 9.18
N LYS A 432 -3.59 -23.52 10.38
CA LYS A 432 -4.92 -24.12 10.57
C LYS A 432 -5.70 -23.39 11.65
N SER A 433 -7.01 -23.44 11.56
CA SER A 433 -7.89 -23.03 12.63
C SER A 433 -8.80 -24.23 12.98
N PRO A 434 -8.86 -24.65 14.26
CA PRO A 434 -9.71 -25.77 14.65
C PRO A 434 -11.20 -25.39 14.69
N ASP A 435 -11.50 -24.09 14.80
CA ASP A 435 -12.82 -23.56 15.10
C ASP A 435 -13.35 -22.61 14.02
N TRP A 436 -12.60 -22.35 12.95
CA TRP A 436 -12.99 -21.41 11.90
C TRP A 436 -12.37 -21.72 10.54
N GLN A 437 -12.98 -21.20 9.47
CA GLN A 437 -12.40 -21.27 8.14
C GLN A 437 -11.36 -20.16 7.96
N LEU A 438 -10.17 -20.53 7.48
CA LEU A 438 -9.18 -19.60 6.98
C LEU A 438 -9.28 -19.51 5.45
N ILE A 439 -8.97 -18.34 4.92
CA ILE A 439 -8.95 -18.03 3.49
C ILE A 439 -7.58 -17.44 3.12
N HIS A 440 -7.11 -17.81 1.94
CA HIS A 440 -5.98 -17.20 1.24
C HIS A 440 -6.23 -17.34 -0.26
N ARG A 441 -5.60 -16.48 -1.07
CA ARG A 441 -5.65 -16.64 -2.52
C ARG A 441 -4.62 -17.62 -3.00
N ARG A 442 -5.07 -18.65 -3.71
CA ARG A 442 -4.21 -19.71 -4.23
C ARG A 442 -3.50 -19.23 -5.48
N ASP A 443 -4.18 -18.53 -6.36
CA ASP A 443 -3.68 -18.16 -7.68
C ASP A 443 -2.56 -17.10 -7.69
N ILE A 444 -2.29 -16.42 -6.56
CA ILE A 444 -1.18 -15.47 -6.44
C ILE A 444 0.14 -16.17 -6.74
N GLY A 445 0.89 -15.65 -7.71
CA GLY A 445 2.14 -16.24 -8.17
C GLY A 445 2.01 -17.45 -9.10
N SER A 446 0.78 -17.89 -9.41
CA SER A 446 0.56 -19.02 -10.32
C SER A 446 0.88 -18.66 -11.77
N ARG A 447 1.23 -19.67 -12.57
CA ARG A 447 1.46 -19.51 -14.00
C ARG A 447 0.26 -18.90 -14.73
N GLU A 448 -0.96 -19.34 -14.41
CA GLU A 448 -2.18 -18.84 -15.05
C GLU A 448 -2.36 -17.32 -14.82
N LEU A 449 -2.17 -16.87 -13.58
CA LEU A 449 -2.25 -15.47 -13.23
C LEU A 449 -1.23 -14.64 -14.02
N LEU A 450 0.04 -15.08 -14.06
CA LEU A 450 1.12 -14.38 -14.74
C LEU A 450 0.85 -14.25 -16.24
N GLU A 451 0.46 -15.36 -16.89
CA GLU A 451 0.12 -15.36 -18.31
C GLU A 451 -1.05 -14.41 -18.61
N ARG A 452 -2.06 -14.35 -17.73
CA ARG A 452 -3.18 -13.42 -17.85
C ARG A 452 -2.71 -11.96 -17.76
N ARG A 453 -1.85 -11.62 -16.80
CA ARG A 453 -1.29 -10.27 -16.65
C ARG A 453 -0.43 -9.87 -17.84
N MET A 454 0.43 -10.76 -18.33
CA MET A 454 1.27 -10.48 -19.50
C MET A 454 0.42 -10.20 -20.76
N ARG A 455 -0.62 -11.01 -21.02
CA ARG A 455 -1.54 -10.78 -22.14
C ARG A 455 -2.28 -9.45 -22.01
N GLU A 456 -2.75 -9.11 -20.81
CA GLU A 456 -3.46 -7.86 -20.56
C GLU A 456 -2.54 -6.64 -20.75
N ALA A 457 -1.33 -6.70 -20.19
CA ALA A 457 -0.32 -5.66 -20.33
C ALA A 457 0.06 -5.42 -21.80
N GLU A 458 0.26 -6.48 -22.59
CA GLU A 458 0.61 -6.32 -24.00
C GLU A 458 -0.51 -5.70 -24.83
N ARG A 459 -1.76 -6.06 -24.52
CA ARG A 459 -2.95 -5.47 -25.15
C ARG A 459 -3.01 -3.96 -24.92
N VAL A 460 -2.86 -3.51 -23.67
CA VAL A 460 -2.90 -2.07 -23.36
C VAL A 460 -1.66 -1.34 -23.88
N ARG A 461 -0.50 -2.00 -23.88
CA ARG A 461 0.76 -1.48 -24.39
C ARG A 461 0.72 -1.12 -25.86
N THR A 462 0.21 -2.05 -26.66
CA THR A 462 -0.02 -1.83 -28.09
C THR A 462 -0.85 -0.56 -28.33
N VAL A 463 -1.91 -0.36 -27.54
CA VAL A 463 -2.81 0.79 -27.68
C VAL A 463 -2.14 2.09 -27.26
N TYR A 464 -1.51 2.15 -26.08
CA TYR A 464 -0.96 3.43 -25.61
C TYR A 464 0.24 3.88 -26.44
N ARG A 465 1.10 2.96 -26.90
CA ARG A 465 2.23 3.28 -27.78
C ARG A 465 1.74 3.84 -29.12
N TRP A 466 0.71 3.22 -29.71
CA TRP A 466 0.09 3.73 -30.93
C TRP A 466 -0.53 5.12 -30.72
N ARG A 467 -1.25 5.36 -29.61
CA ARG A 467 -1.81 6.69 -29.29
C ARG A 467 -0.71 7.76 -29.20
N ARG A 468 0.36 7.48 -28.45
CA ARG A 468 1.49 8.40 -28.27
C ARG A 468 2.16 8.74 -29.60
N SER A 469 2.42 7.75 -30.46
CA SER A 469 3.05 7.99 -31.76
C SER A 469 2.20 8.81 -32.75
N HIS A 470 0.88 8.89 -32.52
CA HIS A 470 -0.06 9.68 -33.31
C HIS A 470 -0.47 11.00 -32.61
N GLY A 471 0.18 11.37 -31.51
CA GLY A 471 -0.14 12.59 -30.76
C GLY A 471 -1.49 12.57 -30.04
N LEU A 472 -2.08 11.39 -29.87
CA LEU A 472 -3.36 11.20 -29.18
C LEU A 472 -3.15 11.09 -27.65
N GLY A 473 -4.21 11.40 -26.89
CA GLY A 473 -4.18 11.34 -25.42
C GLY A 473 -3.65 12.59 -24.73
N ARG A 474 -3.40 13.67 -25.48
CA ARG A 474 -2.98 14.97 -24.94
C ARG A 474 -4.14 15.81 -24.39
N VAL A 475 -5.30 15.76 -25.03
CA VAL A 475 -6.47 16.54 -24.61
C VAL A 475 -7.70 15.63 -24.64
N ARG A 476 -8.52 15.72 -23.60
CA ARG A 476 -9.85 15.11 -23.53
C ARG A 476 -10.88 16.20 -23.27
N ILE A 477 -12.01 16.11 -23.94
CA ILE A 477 -13.12 17.04 -23.77
C ILE A 477 -14.29 16.23 -23.20
N ASP A 478 -14.72 16.59 -22.00
CA ASP A 478 -15.94 16.08 -21.39
C ASP A 478 -17.05 17.12 -21.54
N TRP A 479 -18.23 16.67 -21.95
CA TRP A 479 -19.39 17.51 -22.15
C TRP A 479 -20.64 16.82 -21.62
N VAL A 480 -21.38 17.54 -20.79
CA VAL A 480 -22.71 17.14 -20.33
C VAL A 480 -23.73 17.93 -21.16
N PRO A 481 -24.74 17.28 -21.78
CA PRO A 481 -25.80 18.00 -22.49
C PRO A 481 -26.45 19.08 -21.62
N GLY A 482 -26.38 20.34 -22.07
CA GLY A 482 -26.88 21.50 -21.33
C GLY A 482 -25.97 22.04 -20.22
N GLY A 483 -24.79 21.45 -20.02
CA GLY A 483 -23.77 21.88 -19.07
C GLY A 483 -22.51 22.48 -19.72
N GLU A 484 -21.54 22.84 -18.90
CA GLU A 484 -20.25 23.38 -19.34
C GLU A 484 -19.36 22.30 -19.97
N VAL A 485 -18.56 22.69 -20.96
CA VAL A 485 -17.52 21.85 -21.56
C VAL A 485 -16.29 21.89 -20.65
N THR A 486 -15.84 20.71 -20.21
CA THR A 486 -14.61 20.57 -19.44
C THR A 486 -13.49 20.06 -20.34
N ILE A 487 -12.37 20.78 -20.38
CA ILE A 487 -11.19 20.40 -21.16
C ILE A 487 -10.10 19.92 -20.19
N TYR A 488 -9.72 18.66 -20.33
CA TYR A 488 -8.62 18.05 -19.61
C TYR A 488 -7.39 18.03 -20.51
N ASP A 489 -6.38 18.83 -20.16
CA ASP A 489 -5.09 18.87 -20.84
C ASP A 489 -4.09 17.98 -20.10
N TYR A 490 -3.73 16.86 -20.74
CA TYR A 490 -2.80 15.83 -20.28
C TYR A 490 -1.37 16.06 -20.80
N THR A 491 -1.10 17.17 -21.49
CA THR A 491 0.28 17.54 -21.88
C THR A 491 1.21 17.73 -20.69
#